data_AF-A0A9C7VKM9-F1
#
_entry.id   AF-A0A9C7VKM9-F1
#
_cell.length_a   1.000
_cell.length_b   1.000
_cell.length_c   1.000
_cell.angle_alpha   90.00
_cell.angle_beta   90.00
_cell.angle_gamma   90.00
#
_symmetry.space_group_name_H-M   'P 1'
#
loop_
_entity.id
_entity.type
_entity.pdbx_description
1 polymer ?
#
loop_
_entity_poly.entity_id
_entity_poly.type
_entity_poly.pdbx_seq_one_letter_code
_entity_poly.pdbx_strand_id
1 'polypeptide(L)'
;MRQFLMVILLLLVVSCDLNILPPSISVVSSGDHIVGRLCCISVRVTKGGFPLSKKTVKFQKLAGSRWKDLEDEISGQNVVSTDSDGIASIGVVFEEPGTYTIRAILLPENIVKVFNVHVDPVKWMFLMWFAADNNLYEYAVNDLKEMERIQGDFSLRIVFDTPFDTELCYLDDRSQLVCKDIGEMNSGDGDILKMELMKALSVSSEYHGLVIWNHGNAWIYDSLYERIVSLDDASNDALTTRELKEAVEEALETSNVGRLNILGMDACLMGSLEVLYELKDVADYIVASASSEPVEGWNYRFLEMTSYLDSYNLCEKIVDYYFEDLPDGEEITLAVFDTSKVDQFIENFNILSLKILELFDEDPGFKKRFESYQENLRIYSISPEGTERVLVDLGELLNLLKNENELSSYI
;
A
#
# COMPACT_ATOMS: atom_id res chain seq x y z
N MET A 1 65.58 -11.91 33.48
CA MET A 1 65.66 -10.75 32.55
C MET A 1 65.65 -11.14 31.08
N ARG A 2 66.52 -12.04 30.58
CA ARG A 2 66.56 -12.40 29.14
C ARG A 2 65.26 -12.97 28.56
N GLN A 3 64.52 -13.80 29.30
CA GLN A 3 63.22 -14.34 28.84
C GLN A 3 62.09 -13.28 28.87
N PHE A 4 62.13 -12.33 29.81
CA PHE A 4 61.17 -11.22 29.89
C PHE A 4 61.37 -10.22 28.73
N LEU A 5 62.63 -9.95 28.36
CA LEU A 5 62.94 -9.14 27.18
C LEU A 5 62.48 -9.79 25.88
N MET A 6 62.55 -11.13 25.79
CA MET A 6 62.19 -11.88 24.59
C MET A 6 60.67 -11.95 24.37
N VAL A 7 59.87 -12.00 25.44
CA VAL A 7 58.40 -11.91 25.38
C VAL A 7 57.94 -10.49 25.02
N ILE A 8 58.60 -9.45 25.54
CA ILE A 8 58.33 -8.05 25.16
C ILE A 8 58.75 -7.79 23.71
N LEU A 9 59.87 -8.36 23.24
CA LEU A 9 60.28 -8.28 21.84
C LEU A 9 59.30 -9.03 20.92
N LEU A 10 58.77 -10.19 21.32
CA LEU A 10 57.73 -10.90 20.57
C LEU A 10 56.42 -10.11 20.52
N LEU A 11 56.00 -9.48 21.64
CA LEU A 11 54.82 -8.62 21.68
C LEU A 11 55.00 -7.34 20.84
N LEU A 12 56.21 -6.78 20.81
CA LEU A 12 56.56 -5.63 19.95
C LEU A 12 56.60 -6.00 18.47
N VAL A 13 57.13 -7.17 18.11
CA VAL A 13 57.18 -7.66 16.72
C VAL A 13 55.76 -8.00 16.21
N VAL A 14 54.91 -8.61 17.04
CA VAL A 14 53.49 -8.86 16.69
C VAL A 14 52.69 -7.55 16.58
N SER A 15 53.03 -6.52 17.36
CA SER A 15 52.40 -5.20 17.24
C SER A 15 52.89 -4.37 16.03
N CYS A 16 54.07 -4.70 15.47
CA CYS A 16 54.67 -3.97 14.36
C CYS A 16 54.14 -4.38 12.98
N ASP A 17 53.58 -5.59 12.84
CA ASP A 17 53.14 -6.12 11.53
C ASP A 17 51.66 -5.82 11.19
N LEU A 18 50.83 -5.49 12.18
CA LEU A 18 49.41 -5.17 11.96
C LEU A 18 49.20 -3.87 11.16
N ASN A 19 50.16 -2.94 11.21
CA ASN A 19 50.08 -1.68 10.47
C ASN A 19 50.41 -1.82 8.97
N ILE A 20 50.99 -2.95 8.55
CA ILE A 20 51.43 -3.22 7.16
C ILE A 20 50.32 -3.83 6.32
N LEU A 21 49.35 -4.53 6.95
CA LEU A 21 48.25 -5.15 6.21
C LEU A 21 47.34 -4.08 5.59
N PRO A 22 47.01 -4.18 4.29
CA PRO A 22 46.04 -3.29 3.68
C PRO A 22 44.65 -3.50 4.31
N PRO A 23 43.78 -2.48 4.27
CA PRO A 23 42.37 -2.69 4.61
C PRO A 23 41.75 -3.81 3.74
N SER A 24 40.69 -4.42 4.24
CA SER A 24 39.94 -5.46 3.54
C SER A 24 38.45 -5.30 3.79
N ILE A 25 37.65 -5.79 2.84
CA ILE A 25 36.19 -5.77 2.89
C ILE A 25 35.67 -7.20 2.98
N SER A 26 34.76 -7.44 3.91
CA SER A 26 34.02 -8.70 4.09
C SER A 26 32.52 -8.43 4.03
N VAL A 27 31.73 -9.38 3.52
CA VAL A 27 30.26 -9.26 3.51
C VAL A 27 29.74 -9.62 4.90
N VAL A 28 28.84 -8.80 5.45
CA VAL A 28 28.24 -9.02 6.79
C VAL A 28 26.89 -9.68 6.66
N SER A 29 26.06 -9.10 5.80
CA SER A 29 24.69 -9.50 5.53
C SER A 29 24.49 -9.41 4.03
N SER A 30 24.07 -10.52 3.44
CA SER A 30 23.47 -10.60 2.11
C SER A 30 22.29 -11.56 2.21
N GLY A 31 21.45 -11.36 3.24
CA GLY A 31 20.43 -12.30 3.70
C GLY A 31 19.40 -12.67 2.64
N ASP A 32 18.38 -13.39 3.06
CA ASP A 32 17.23 -13.69 2.21
C ASP A 32 16.45 -12.37 2.02
N HIS A 33 16.61 -11.76 0.85
CA HIS A 33 15.98 -10.49 0.49
C HIS A 33 14.71 -10.79 -0.30
N ILE A 34 13.70 -9.93 -0.19
CA ILE A 34 12.43 -10.09 -0.93
C ILE A 34 12.25 -8.88 -1.84
N VAL A 35 11.79 -9.13 -3.08
CA VAL A 35 11.50 -8.08 -4.07
C VAL A 35 10.48 -7.07 -3.51
N GLY A 36 10.68 -5.78 -3.72
CA GLY A 36 9.82 -4.71 -3.19
C GLY A 36 10.08 -4.32 -1.72
N ARG A 37 10.93 -5.05 -0.99
CA ARG A 37 11.39 -4.67 0.35
C ARG A 37 12.67 -3.85 0.31
N LEU A 38 12.92 -3.13 1.40
CA LEU A 38 14.19 -2.46 1.64
C LEU A 38 15.27 -3.50 1.99
N CYS A 39 16.02 -3.93 0.97
CA CYS A 39 17.05 -4.94 1.08
C CYS A 39 18.33 -4.33 1.67
N CYS A 40 18.71 -4.72 2.90
CA CYS A 40 19.84 -4.15 3.61
C CYS A 40 21.15 -4.89 3.26
N ILE A 41 21.98 -4.25 2.44
CA ILE A 41 23.26 -4.79 1.98
C ILE A 41 24.38 -4.19 2.81
N SER A 42 25.12 -5.04 3.53
CA SER A 42 26.15 -4.60 4.46
C SER A 42 27.51 -5.25 4.23
N VAL A 43 28.56 -4.43 4.29
CA VAL A 43 29.95 -4.89 4.31
C VAL A 43 30.70 -4.36 5.51
N ARG A 44 31.67 -5.13 6.01
CA ARG A 44 32.59 -4.72 7.08
C ARG A 44 33.97 -4.46 6.53
N VAL A 45 34.52 -3.30 6.86
CA VAL A 45 35.87 -2.88 6.55
C VAL A 45 36.77 -3.09 7.76
N THR A 46 37.85 -3.83 7.58
CA THR A 46 38.83 -4.11 8.64
C THR A 46 40.26 -3.87 8.19
N LYS A 47 41.17 -3.60 9.13
CA LYS A 47 42.62 -3.61 8.92
C LYS A 47 43.28 -4.47 9.99
N GLY A 48 43.98 -5.51 9.57
CA GLY A 48 44.57 -6.47 10.51
C GLY A 48 43.54 -7.15 11.43
N GLY A 49 42.30 -7.31 10.96
CA GLY A 49 41.19 -7.87 11.74
C GLY A 49 40.44 -6.87 12.63
N PHE A 50 40.90 -5.63 12.76
CA PHE A 50 40.22 -4.60 13.54
C PHE A 50 39.27 -3.76 12.67
N PRO A 51 38.06 -3.42 13.14
CA PRO A 51 37.11 -2.61 12.39
C PRO A 51 37.64 -1.19 12.14
N LEU A 52 37.38 -0.65 10.94
CA LEU A 52 37.70 0.72 10.59
C LEU A 52 36.42 1.56 10.51
N SER A 53 36.27 2.55 11.38
CA SER A 53 35.15 3.50 11.36
C SER A 53 35.40 4.70 10.46
N LYS A 54 34.30 5.36 10.04
CA LYS A 54 34.30 6.56 9.19
C LYS A 54 35.02 6.39 7.85
N LYS A 55 35.02 5.16 7.33
CA LYS A 55 35.54 4.84 6.00
C LYS A 55 34.43 4.94 4.97
N THR A 56 34.71 5.58 3.85
CA THR A 56 33.74 5.75 2.77
C THR A 56 33.68 4.50 1.90
N VAL A 57 32.47 3.96 1.72
CA VAL A 57 32.20 2.80 0.88
C VAL A 57 31.15 3.17 -0.17
N LYS A 58 31.45 2.82 -1.42
CA LYS A 58 30.54 2.96 -2.55
C LYS A 58 30.04 1.59 -2.99
N PHE A 59 28.74 1.47 -3.27
CA PHE A 59 28.15 0.24 -3.77
C PHE A 59 27.71 0.39 -5.22
N GLN A 60 27.84 -0.69 -6.00
CA GLN A 60 27.42 -0.70 -7.40
C GLN A 60 26.87 -2.07 -7.78
N LYS A 61 25.83 -2.11 -8.61
CA LYS A 61 25.31 -3.34 -9.22
C LYS A 61 25.78 -3.49 -10.67
N LEU A 62 26.02 -4.72 -11.09
CA LEU A 62 26.31 -5.04 -12.48
C LEU A 62 25.01 -5.04 -13.29
N ALA A 63 24.94 -4.22 -14.33
CA ALA A 63 23.84 -4.15 -15.28
C ALA A 63 24.38 -4.37 -16.70
N GLY A 64 24.15 -5.58 -17.24
CA GLY A 64 24.80 -6.04 -18.47
C GLY A 64 26.32 -6.10 -18.30
N SER A 65 27.05 -5.26 -19.03
CA SER A 65 28.52 -5.17 -18.95
C SER A 65 29.02 -3.95 -18.17
N ARG A 66 28.13 -3.15 -17.57
CA ARG A 66 28.47 -1.90 -16.89
C ARG A 66 28.11 -1.96 -15.41
N TRP A 67 28.94 -1.32 -14.58
CA TRP A 67 28.63 -1.09 -13.18
C TRP A 67 27.81 0.19 -13.05
N LYS A 68 26.67 0.09 -12.37
CA LYS A 68 25.82 1.24 -12.02
C LYS A 68 25.88 1.49 -10.52
N ASP A 69 25.88 2.76 -10.14
CA ASP A 69 25.82 3.16 -8.73
C ASP A 69 24.53 2.63 -8.10
N LEU A 70 24.67 2.13 -6.88
CA LEU A 70 23.55 1.90 -5.99
C LEU A 70 23.44 3.11 -5.07
N GLU A 71 22.23 3.60 -4.94
CA GLU A 71 21.85 4.66 -4.01
C GLU A 71 21.12 4.01 -2.85
N ASP A 72 21.38 4.51 -1.65
CA ASP A 72 20.61 4.14 -0.47
C ASP A 72 19.21 4.74 -0.59
N GLU A 73 18.18 3.89 -0.61
CA GLU A 73 16.80 4.30 -0.84
C GLU A 73 16.31 5.33 0.18
N ILE A 74 16.79 5.24 1.43
CA ILE A 74 16.36 6.09 2.54
C ILE A 74 17.06 7.45 2.53
N SER A 75 18.39 7.48 2.37
CA SER A 75 19.19 8.71 2.46
C SER A 75 19.47 9.40 1.13
N GLY A 76 19.22 8.74 -0.01
CA GLY A 76 19.58 9.22 -1.34
C GLY A 76 21.10 9.28 -1.60
N GLN A 77 21.90 8.66 -0.73
CA GLN A 77 23.36 8.72 -0.84
C GLN A 77 23.90 7.54 -1.65
N ASN A 78 24.79 7.84 -2.59
CA ASN A 78 25.52 6.82 -3.38
C ASN A 78 26.87 6.41 -2.76
N VAL A 79 27.20 6.97 -1.59
CA VAL A 79 28.35 6.61 -0.77
C VAL A 79 27.96 6.67 0.70
N VAL A 80 28.39 5.69 1.49
CA VAL A 80 28.08 5.60 2.92
C VAL A 80 29.36 5.48 3.74
N SER A 81 29.28 5.80 5.03
CA SER A 81 30.42 5.70 5.95
C SER A 81 30.28 4.52 6.88
N THR A 82 31.40 3.85 7.20
CA THR A 82 31.39 2.78 8.18
C THR A 82 31.13 3.31 9.60
N ASP A 83 30.37 2.55 10.38
CA ASP A 83 30.12 2.80 11.80
C ASP A 83 31.32 2.41 12.70
N SER A 84 31.12 2.39 14.03
CA SER A 84 32.16 1.99 15.00
C SER A 84 32.61 0.53 14.86
N ASP A 85 31.76 -0.34 14.34
CA ASP A 85 32.03 -1.76 14.08
C ASP A 85 32.58 -2.01 12.67
N GLY A 86 32.87 -0.92 11.95
CA GLY A 86 33.42 -0.93 10.61
C GLY A 86 32.41 -1.35 9.55
N ILE A 87 31.10 -1.31 9.85
CA ILE A 87 30.03 -1.73 8.94
C ILE A 87 29.54 -0.53 8.15
N ALA A 88 29.48 -0.68 6.83
CA ALA A 88 28.79 0.21 5.92
C ALA A 88 27.61 -0.54 5.30
N SER A 89 26.44 0.10 5.32
CA SER A 89 25.18 -0.48 4.84
C SER A 89 24.48 0.47 3.88
N ILE A 90 23.76 -0.10 2.92
CA ILE A 90 22.77 0.60 2.10
C ILE A 90 21.48 -0.22 2.06
N GLY A 91 20.33 0.43 2.04
CA GLY A 91 19.04 -0.16 1.73
C GLY A 91 18.71 0.04 0.25
N VAL A 92 18.34 -1.02 -0.45
CA VAL A 92 17.97 -0.98 -1.88
C VAL A 92 16.66 -1.71 -2.08
N VAL A 93 15.73 -1.11 -2.82
CA VAL A 93 14.53 -1.82 -3.27
C VAL A 93 14.79 -2.43 -4.64
N PHE A 94 14.66 -3.75 -4.75
CA PHE A 94 14.74 -4.46 -6.02
C PHE A 94 13.33 -4.70 -6.55
N GLU A 95 13.13 -4.45 -7.85
CA GLU A 95 11.85 -4.60 -8.54
C GLU A 95 11.64 -6.02 -9.10
N GLU A 96 12.72 -6.77 -9.29
CA GLU A 96 12.67 -8.12 -9.88
C GLU A 96 13.35 -9.14 -8.95
N PRO A 97 12.87 -10.39 -8.89
CA PRO A 97 13.59 -11.46 -8.22
C PRO A 97 14.84 -11.85 -9.02
N GLY A 98 15.85 -12.39 -8.35
CA GLY A 98 17.01 -12.97 -9.01
C GLY A 98 18.30 -12.89 -8.21
N THR A 99 19.42 -12.96 -8.92
CA THR A 99 20.76 -12.83 -8.35
C THR A 99 21.44 -11.61 -8.93
N TYR A 100 21.76 -10.65 -8.07
CA TYR A 100 22.44 -9.41 -8.43
C TYR A 100 23.91 -9.48 -8.06
N THR A 101 24.80 -9.27 -9.03
CA THR A 101 26.23 -9.11 -8.74
C THR A 101 26.50 -7.68 -8.30
N ILE A 102 26.99 -7.53 -7.07
CA ILE A 102 27.27 -6.25 -6.42
C ILE A 102 28.76 -6.14 -6.15
N ARG A 103 29.27 -4.90 -6.17
CA ARG A 103 30.59 -4.59 -5.63
C ARG A 103 30.53 -3.47 -4.61
N ALA A 104 31.26 -3.65 -3.52
CA ALA A 104 31.60 -2.59 -2.56
C ALA A 104 33.02 -2.09 -2.84
N ILE A 105 33.20 -0.77 -2.84
CA ILE A 105 34.46 -0.08 -3.13
C ILE A 105 34.81 0.80 -1.95
N LEU A 106 35.91 0.49 -1.27
CA LEU A 106 36.47 1.34 -0.21
C LEU A 106 37.24 2.50 -0.85
N LEU A 107 36.91 3.73 -0.46
CA LEU A 107 37.52 4.96 -0.96
C LEU A 107 38.38 5.65 0.12
N PRO A 108 39.51 6.28 -0.27
CA PRO A 108 40.09 6.37 -1.62
C PRO A 108 41.02 5.20 -2.00
N GLU A 109 41.17 4.19 -1.14
CA GLU A 109 42.12 3.08 -1.34
C GLU A 109 41.79 2.18 -2.56
N ASN A 110 40.58 2.32 -3.13
CA ASN A 110 40.08 1.55 -4.29
C ASN A 110 40.12 0.03 -4.09
N ILE A 111 39.93 -0.42 -2.86
CA ILE A 111 39.80 -1.85 -2.55
C ILE A 111 38.37 -2.27 -2.90
N VAL A 112 38.23 -3.34 -3.69
CA VAL A 112 36.94 -3.80 -4.22
C VAL A 112 36.62 -5.19 -3.69
N LYS A 113 35.38 -5.40 -3.25
CA LYS A 113 34.82 -6.71 -2.97
C LYS A 113 33.59 -6.92 -3.84
N VAL A 114 33.63 -7.96 -4.67
CA VAL A 114 32.49 -8.41 -5.48
C VAL A 114 31.81 -9.56 -4.75
N PHE A 115 30.48 -9.57 -4.73
CA PHE A 115 29.64 -10.60 -4.14
C PHE A 115 28.28 -10.63 -4.85
N ASN A 116 27.50 -11.68 -4.57
CA ASN A 116 26.14 -11.80 -5.09
C ASN A 116 25.14 -11.54 -3.96
N VAL A 117 24.03 -10.91 -4.32
CA VAL A 117 22.85 -10.72 -3.49
C VAL A 117 21.70 -11.46 -4.16
N HIS A 118 21.02 -12.32 -3.41
CA HIS A 118 19.84 -13.03 -3.88
C HIS A 118 18.59 -12.29 -3.43
N VAL A 119 17.61 -12.14 -4.31
CA VAL A 119 16.32 -11.52 -4.03
C VAL A 119 15.25 -12.53 -4.47
N ASP A 120 14.43 -12.94 -3.51
CA ASP A 120 13.33 -13.87 -3.68
C ASP A 120 12.08 -13.17 -4.23
N PRO A 121 11.23 -13.89 -4.98
CA PRO A 121 9.95 -13.37 -5.43
C PRO A 121 9.01 -13.17 -4.24
N VAL A 122 8.02 -12.30 -4.41
CA VAL A 122 6.97 -12.07 -3.42
C VAL A 122 5.60 -12.41 -4.00
N LYS A 123 4.70 -12.91 -3.14
CA LYS A 123 3.33 -13.22 -3.56
C LYS A 123 2.49 -11.96 -3.72
N TRP A 124 2.57 -11.03 -2.76
CA TRP A 124 1.77 -9.82 -2.73
C TRP A 124 2.62 -8.56 -2.73
N MET A 125 2.24 -7.59 -3.54
CA MET A 125 2.70 -6.20 -3.46
C MET A 125 1.50 -5.29 -3.17
N PHE A 126 1.59 -4.52 -2.09
CA PHE A 126 0.59 -3.52 -1.74
C PHE A 126 1.14 -2.10 -1.90
N LEU A 127 0.36 -1.23 -2.54
CA LEU A 127 0.42 0.21 -2.32
C LEU A 127 -0.66 0.58 -1.29
N MET A 128 -0.25 1.27 -0.24
CA MET A 128 -1.17 1.90 0.72
C MET A 128 -1.05 3.41 0.61
N TRP A 129 -2.17 4.06 0.30
CA TRP A 129 -2.30 5.49 0.14
C TRP A 129 -2.97 6.07 1.39
N PHE A 130 -2.14 6.49 2.35
CA PHE A 130 -2.57 7.13 3.58
C PHE A 130 -2.50 8.64 3.43
N ALA A 131 -3.58 9.22 2.94
CA ALA A 131 -3.74 10.65 2.75
C ALA A 131 -4.23 11.29 4.05
N ALA A 132 -3.33 11.49 5.00
CA ALA A 132 -3.68 11.83 6.37
C ALA A 132 -3.46 13.31 6.72
N ASP A 133 -3.20 14.18 5.72
CA ASP A 133 -3.22 15.63 5.90
C ASP A 133 -4.67 16.15 5.98
N ASN A 134 -5.33 15.77 7.07
CA ASN A 134 -6.65 16.20 7.46
C ASN A 134 -6.88 15.82 8.93
N ASN A 135 -8.13 15.91 9.39
CA ASN A 135 -8.51 15.61 10.78
C ASN A 135 -8.40 14.14 11.20
N LEU A 136 -8.05 13.20 10.30
CA LEU A 136 -7.87 11.78 10.61
C LEU A 136 -6.42 11.39 10.92
N TYR A 137 -5.43 12.29 10.79
CA TYR A 137 -4.00 12.02 10.99
C TYR A 137 -3.64 11.05 12.13
N GLU A 138 -4.17 11.26 13.34
CA GLU A 138 -3.83 10.45 14.51
C GLU A 138 -4.28 8.99 14.40
N TYR A 139 -5.29 8.70 13.58
CA TYR A 139 -5.78 7.34 13.32
C TYR A 139 -4.89 6.62 12.32
N ALA A 140 -4.47 7.28 11.24
CA ALA A 140 -3.46 6.75 10.31
C ALA A 140 -2.16 6.37 11.03
N VAL A 141 -1.73 7.20 12.01
CA VAL A 141 -0.56 6.89 12.85
C VAL A 141 -0.77 5.59 13.66
N ASN A 142 -2.00 5.27 14.07
CA ASN A 142 -2.28 4.01 14.76
C ASN A 142 -2.24 2.83 13.81
N ASP A 143 -2.81 2.95 12.61
CA ASP A 143 -2.76 1.91 11.57
C ASP A 143 -1.32 1.57 11.17
N LEU A 144 -0.46 2.59 11.03
CA LEU A 144 0.97 2.37 10.78
C LEU A 144 1.63 1.60 11.94
N LYS A 145 1.29 1.90 13.20
CA LYS A 145 1.81 1.14 14.37
C LYS A 145 1.28 -0.30 14.42
N GLU A 146 0.09 -0.56 13.88
CA GLU A 146 -0.40 -1.92 13.69
C GLU A 146 0.48 -2.65 12.67
N MET A 147 0.71 -2.03 11.51
CA MET A 147 1.55 -2.58 10.44
C MET A 147 3.01 -2.78 10.83
N GLU A 148 3.58 -1.94 11.70
CA GLU A 148 4.94 -2.10 12.26
C GLU A 148 5.15 -3.46 12.96
N ARG A 149 4.08 -4.07 13.46
CA ARG A 149 4.13 -5.34 14.21
C ARG A 149 3.90 -6.55 13.32
N ILE A 150 3.41 -6.34 12.10
CA ILE A 150 3.02 -7.41 11.19
C ILE A 150 4.26 -8.09 10.64
N GLN A 151 4.21 -9.42 10.65
CA GLN A 151 5.22 -10.28 10.03
C GLN A 151 4.56 -11.05 8.90
N GLY A 152 5.29 -11.25 7.80
CA GLY A 152 4.76 -12.01 6.66
C GLY A 152 5.74 -11.99 5.49
N ASP A 153 5.36 -12.64 4.39
CA ASP A 153 6.09 -12.66 3.13
C ASP A 153 5.30 -11.91 2.05
N PHE A 154 5.24 -10.60 2.22
CA PHE A 154 4.61 -9.63 1.32
C PHE A 154 5.46 -8.36 1.23
N SER A 155 5.23 -7.57 0.19
CA SER A 155 5.88 -6.28 0.00
C SER A 155 4.87 -5.17 0.12
N LEU A 156 5.34 -4.07 0.69
CA LEU A 156 4.50 -2.95 1.09
C LEU A 156 5.23 -1.66 0.75
N ARG A 157 4.52 -0.80 0.02
CA ARG A 157 4.86 0.60 -0.18
C ARG A 157 3.74 1.42 0.46
N ILE A 158 4.07 2.23 1.45
CA ILE A 158 3.12 3.16 2.07
C ILE A 158 3.52 4.56 1.67
N VAL A 159 2.58 5.29 1.08
CA VAL A 159 2.67 6.74 0.94
C VAL A 159 1.83 7.33 2.07
N PHE A 160 2.48 7.96 3.03
CA PHE A 160 1.86 8.50 4.22
C PHE A 160 2.00 10.03 4.22
N ASP A 161 0.95 10.69 3.76
CA ASP A 161 0.87 12.14 3.75
C ASP A 161 0.37 12.64 5.11
N THR A 162 1.12 13.51 5.76
CA THR A 162 0.81 13.99 7.11
C THR A 162 0.62 15.50 7.10
N PRO A 163 0.02 16.11 8.14
CA PRO A 163 -0.10 17.57 8.25
C PRO A 163 1.22 18.37 8.34
N PHE A 164 2.37 17.71 8.15
CA PHE A 164 3.70 18.30 8.30
C PHE A 164 4.60 18.04 7.09
N ASP A 165 4.56 16.82 6.56
CA ASP A 165 5.35 16.34 5.44
C ASP A 165 4.80 14.98 4.97
N THR A 166 5.30 14.48 3.84
CA THR A 166 4.98 13.16 3.32
C THR A 166 6.11 12.17 3.57
N GLU A 167 5.76 11.00 4.11
CA GLU A 167 6.67 9.88 4.29
C GLU A 167 6.41 8.75 3.29
N LEU A 168 7.48 8.16 2.77
CA LEU A 168 7.45 6.95 1.97
C LEU A 168 8.06 5.80 2.75
N CYS A 169 7.25 4.79 3.06
CA CYS A 169 7.64 3.67 3.90
C CYS A 169 7.68 2.33 3.15
N TYR A 170 8.57 1.46 3.62
CA TYR A 170 8.75 0.10 3.14
C TYR A 170 8.95 -0.87 4.31
N LEU A 171 8.72 -2.15 4.08
CA LEU A 171 9.25 -3.19 4.97
C LEU A 171 10.72 -3.47 4.64
N ASP A 172 11.57 -3.57 5.65
CA ASP A 172 12.93 -4.11 5.53
C ASP A 172 12.93 -5.66 5.53
N ASP A 173 14.10 -6.27 5.35
CA ASP A 173 14.28 -7.74 5.38
C ASP A 173 13.84 -8.39 6.70
N ARG A 174 13.65 -7.62 7.78
CA ARG A 174 13.18 -8.08 9.09
C ARG A 174 11.71 -7.73 9.32
N SER A 175 10.99 -7.37 8.25
CA SER A 175 9.62 -6.87 8.28
C SER A 175 9.45 -5.71 9.27
N GLN A 176 10.45 -4.82 9.36
CA GLN A 176 10.33 -3.57 10.08
C GLN A 176 9.95 -2.47 9.10
N LEU A 177 9.00 -1.62 9.49
CA LEU A 177 8.65 -0.45 8.70
C LEU A 177 9.80 0.57 8.76
N VAL A 178 10.27 1.01 7.60
CA VAL A 178 11.31 2.02 7.46
C VAL A 178 10.81 3.09 6.49
N CYS A 179 10.78 4.33 6.98
CA CYS A 179 10.25 5.48 6.25
C CYS A 179 11.35 6.47 5.87
N LYS A 180 11.11 7.21 4.81
CA LYS A 180 11.87 8.41 4.45
C LYS A 180 10.91 9.57 4.18
N ASP A 181 11.27 10.75 4.64
CA ASP A 181 10.67 12.00 4.25
C ASP A 181 10.94 12.24 2.74
N ILE A 182 9.88 12.56 1.99
CA ILE A 182 9.95 12.84 0.55
C ILE A 182 9.53 14.27 0.19
N GLY A 183 9.28 15.12 1.19
CA GLY A 183 8.68 16.43 1.00
C GLY A 183 7.17 16.36 0.82
N GLU A 184 6.51 17.41 1.29
CA GLU A 184 5.06 17.64 1.14
C GLU A 184 4.57 17.37 -0.28
N MET A 185 3.50 16.58 -0.39
CA MET A 185 2.78 16.32 -1.63
C MET A 185 1.30 16.69 -1.49
N ASN A 186 0.58 16.68 -2.61
CA ASN A 186 -0.88 16.78 -2.60
C ASN A 186 -1.47 15.38 -2.71
N SER A 187 -1.97 14.81 -1.62
CA SER A 187 -2.56 13.47 -1.63
C SER A 187 -3.97 13.40 -2.24
N GLY A 188 -4.54 14.55 -2.61
CA GLY A 188 -5.72 14.68 -3.45
C GLY A 188 -5.43 14.57 -4.96
N ASP A 189 -4.17 14.65 -5.39
CA ASP A 189 -3.79 14.67 -6.81
C ASP A 189 -3.67 13.25 -7.40
N GLY A 190 -4.57 12.92 -8.33
CA GLY A 190 -4.57 11.65 -9.05
C GLY A 190 -3.29 11.36 -9.86
N ASP A 191 -2.58 12.38 -10.34
CA ASP A 191 -1.31 12.19 -11.04
C ASP A 191 -0.21 11.72 -10.08
N ILE A 192 -0.23 12.16 -8.83
CA ILE A 192 0.72 11.69 -7.81
C ILE A 192 0.41 10.24 -7.44
N LEU A 193 -0.87 9.90 -7.20
CA LEU A 193 -1.28 8.51 -6.97
C LEU A 193 -0.85 7.61 -8.12
N LYS A 194 -1.08 8.02 -9.37
CA LYS A 194 -0.65 7.28 -10.57
C LYS A 194 0.85 6.99 -10.54
N MET A 195 1.67 8.01 -10.29
CA MET A 195 3.13 7.84 -10.25
C MET A 195 3.57 6.85 -9.16
N GLU A 196 2.97 6.90 -7.98
CA GLU A 196 3.29 5.99 -6.88
C GLU A 196 2.79 4.57 -7.13
N LEU A 197 1.62 4.42 -7.74
CA LEU A 197 1.08 3.13 -8.16
C LEU A 197 1.94 2.49 -9.25
N MET A 198 2.42 3.26 -10.24
CA MET A 198 3.36 2.76 -11.24
C MET A 198 4.65 2.21 -10.60
N LYS A 199 5.17 2.86 -9.54
CA LYS A 199 6.33 2.36 -8.80
C LYS A 199 6.03 1.10 -8.00
N ALA A 200 4.80 0.95 -7.49
CA ALA A 200 4.39 -0.29 -6.83
C ALA A 200 4.21 -1.43 -7.84
N LEU A 201 3.62 -1.16 -9.01
CA LEU A 201 3.39 -2.13 -10.08
C LEU A 201 4.67 -2.53 -10.84
N SER A 202 5.76 -1.76 -10.73
CA SER A 202 7.06 -2.19 -11.27
C SER A 202 7.70 -3.33 -10.47
N VAL A 203 7.23 -3.57 -9.24
CA VAL A 203 7.67 -4.69 -8.41
C VAL A 203 6.99 -5.97 -8.87
N SER A 204 7.77 -6.93 -9.36
CA SER A 204 7.28 -8.25 -9.78
C SER A 204 6.65 -9.01 -8.60
N SER A 205 5.33 -9.20 -8.65
CA SER A 205 4.57 -9.99 -7.69
C SER A 205 3.44 -10.79 -8.35
N GLU A 206 2.88 -11.78 -7.65
CA GLU A 206 1.73 -12.56 -8.15
C GLU A 206 0.42 -11.75 -8.05
N TYR A 207 0.25 -11.00 -6.97
CA TYR A 207 -0.94 -10.21 -6.69
C TYR A 207 -0.62 -8.76 -6.33
N HIS A 208 -1.40 -7.82 -6.87
CA HIS A 208 -1.29 -6.39 -6.61
C HIS A 208 -2.52 -5.88 -5.85
N GLY A 209 -2.28 -5.21 -4.73
CA GLY A 209 -3.32 -4.54 -3.95
C GLY A 209 -3.10 -3.04 -3.86
N LEU A 210 -4.18 -2.27 -3.93
CA LEU A 210 -4.21 -0.84 -3.60
C LEU A 210 -5.21 -0.64 -2.46
N VAL A 211 -4.80 0.05 -1.40
CA VAL A 211 -5.71 0.51 -0.34
C VAL A 211 -5.66 2.04 -0.31
N ILE A 212 -6.83 2.68 -0.45
CA ILE A 212 -7.02 4.11 -0.22
C ILE A 212 -7.59 4.27 1.18
N TRP A 213 -6.87 4.99 2.04
CA TRP A 213 -7.28 5.29 3.41
C TRP A 213 -7.57 6.78 3.52
N ASN A 214 -8.82 7.15 3.86
CA ASN A 214 -9.23 8.53 4.13
C ASN A 214 -10.75 8.65 4.43
N HIS A 215 -11.28 9.88 4.37
CA HIS A 215 -12.67 10.21 4.10
C HIS A 215 -13.16 9.71 2.73
N GLY A 216 -14.44 9.40 2.67
CA GLY A 216 -15.16 9.13 1.42
C GLY A 216 -16.57 9.68 1.49
N ASN A 217 -17.13 10.05 0.33
CA ASN A 217 -18.51 10.54 0.25
C ASN A 217 -19.33 9.90 -0.88
N ALA A 218 -18.89 8.75 -1.38
CA ALA A 218 -19.54 8.00 -2.46
C ALA A 218 -19.70 8.83 -3.74
N TRP A 219 -20.92 9.27 -4.04
CA TRP A 219 -21.26 10.17 -5.15
C TRP A 219 -21.91 11.49 -4.66
N ILE A 220 -21.91 11.73 -3.35
CA ILE A 220 -22.58 12.85 -2.70
C ILE A 220 -21.77 14.13 -2.93
N TYR A 221 -22.47 15.24 -3.16
CA TYR A 221 -21.89 16.57 -3.18
C TYR A 221 -22.02 17.19 -1.78
N ASP A 222 -20.93 17.65 -1.16
CA ASP A 222 -20.94 18.19 0.22
C ASP A 222 -20.61 19.69 0.33
N SER A 223 -20.77 20.43 -0.77
CA SER A 223 -20.47 21.86 -0.97
C SER A 223 -19.03 22.22 -1.31
N LEU A 224 -18.06 21.38 -0.99
CA LEU A 224 -16.64 21.60 -1.32
C LEU A 224 -16.15 20.61 -2.38
N TYR A 225 -16.55 19.34 -2.28
CA TYR A 225 -16.13 18.31 -3.23
C TYR A 225 -17.29 17.37 -3.62
N GLU A 226 -17.13 16.70 -4.78
CA GLU A 226 -18.06 15.69 -5.28
C GLU A 226 -17.32 14.37 -5.49
N ARG A 227 -17.88 13.27 -5.00
CA ARG A 227 -17.42 11.90 -5.30
C ARG A 227 -15.99 11.58 -4.88
N ILE A 228 -15.61 12.00 -3.69
CA ILE A 228 -14.23 11.83 -3.19
C ILE A 228 -14.05 10.52 -2.45
N VAL A 229 -12.81 10.04 -2.48
CA VAL A 229 -12.29 8.89 -1.72
C VAL A 229 -11.05 9.25 -0.90
N SER A 230 -10.53 10.47 -1.07
CA SER A 230 -9.43 11.00 -0.29
C SER A 230 -9.47 12.52 -0.27
N LEU A 231 -9.25 13.12 0.90
CA LEU A 231 -9.22 14.56 1.15
C LEU A 231 -7.85 14.99 1.65
N ASP A 232 -7.36 16.10 1.11
CA ASP A 232 -6.15 16.79 1.54
C ASP A 232 -6.51 18.24 1.90
N ASP A 233 -6.53 18.53 3.20
CA ASP A 233 -6.96 19.83 3.73
C ASP A 233 -5.91 20.93 3.47
N ALA A 234 -4.61 20.59 3.49
CA ALA A 234 -3.53 21.56 3.30
C ALA A 234 -3.42 22.02 1.84
N SER A 235 -3.60 21.09 0.90
CA SER A 235 -3.64 21.36 -0.53
C SER A 235 -4.97 21.96 -0.98
N ASN A 236 -6.02 21.86 -0.15
CA ASN A 236 -7.40 22.18 -0.52
C ASN A 236 -7.77 21.45 -1.82
N ASP A 237 -7.53 20.13 -1.81
CA ASP A 237 -7.80 19.24 -2.92
C ASP A 237 -8.36 17.91 -2.43
N ALA A 238 -8.93 17.13 -3.34
CA ALA A 238 -9.47 15.82 -3.01
C ALA A 238 -9.41 14.89 -4.21
N LEU A 239 -9.00 13.64 -3.97
CA LEU A 239 -9.01 12.61 -4.98
C LEU A 239 -10.45 12.16 -5.22
N THR A 240 -10.95 12.44 -6.42
CA THR A 240 -12.27 11.95 -6.84
C THR A 240 -12.21 10.49 -7.28
N THR A 241 -13.34 9.79 -7.24
CA THR A 241 -13.49 8.42 -7.76
C THR A 241 -13.13 8.33 -9.24
N ARG A 242 -13.38 9.41 -10.00
CA ARG A 242 -13.00 9.52 -11.41
C ARG A 242 -11.48 9.63 -11.57
N GLU A 243 -10.82 10.47 -10.78
CA GLU A 243 -9.35 10.57 -10.81
C GLU A 243 -8.68 9.30 -10.31
N LEU A 244 -9.23 8.63 -9.29
CA LEU A 244 -8.78 7.31 -8.86
C LEU A 244 -8.84 6.31 -10.03
N LYS A 245 -9.96 6.24 -10.75
CA LYS A 245 -10.09 5.39 -11.93
C LYS A 245 -9.03 5.72 -12.99
N GLU A 246 -8.95 6.98 -13.40
CA GLU A 246 -8.02 7.45 -14.43
C GLU A 246 -6.56 7.13 -14.04
N ALA A 247 -6.18 7.40 -12.79
CA ALA A 247 -4.86 7.11 -12.25
C ALA A 247 -4.53 5.61 -12.27
N VAL A 248 -5.47 4.76 -11.87
CA VAL A 248 -5.27 3.30 -11.83
C VAL A 248 -5.23 2.71 -13.24
N GLU A 249 -6.14 3.11 -14.14
CA GLU A 249 -6.14 2.65 -15.53
C GLU A 249 -4.82 2.99 -16.24
N GLU A 250 -4.34 4.23 -16.12
CA GLU A 250 -3.07 4.65 -16.72
C GLU A 250 -1.86 3.93 -16.11
N ALA A 251 -1.85 3.71 -14.80
CA ALA A 251 -0.78 2.98 -14.12
C ALA A 251 -0.73 1.50 -14.54
N LEU A 252 -1.88 0.85 -14.65
CA LEU A 252 -2.02 -0.53 -15.12
C LEU A 252 -1.55 -0.67 -16.58
N GLU A 253 -2.01 0.22 -17.47
CA GLU A 253 -1.60 0.22 -18.87
C GLU A 253 -0.08 0.41 -19.01
N THR A 254 0.49 1.39 -18.31
CA THR A 254 1.92 1.70 -18.40
C THR A 254 2.79 0.57 -17.85
N SER A 255 2.32 -0.11 -16.81
CA SER A 255 3.04 -1.22 -16.16
C SER A 255 2.78 -2.58 -16.84
N ASN A 256 1.91 -2.62 -17.86
CA ASN A 256 1.46 -3.84 -18.51
C ASN A 256 0.90 -4.88 -17.51
N VAL A 257 0.16 -4.39 -16.51
CA VAL A 257 -0.58 -5.18 -15.53
C VAL A 257 -2.05 -5.13 -15.92
N GLY A 258 -2.73 -6.27 -15.95
CA GLY A 258 -4.11 -6.33 -16.42
C GLY A 258 -5.07 -5.56 -15.52
N ARG A 259 -5.09 -5.91 -14.23
CA ARG A 259 -5.97 -5.34 -13.20
C ARG A 259 -5.29 -5.47 -11.84
N LEU A 260 -5.73 -4.64 -10.88
CA LEU A 260 -5.45 -4.91 -9.48
C LEU A 260 -6.22 -6.16 -9.03
N ASN A 261 -5.66 -6.92 -8.11
CA ASN A 261 -6.40 -8.04 -7.53
C ASN A 261 -7.34 -7.57 -6.43
N ILE A 262 -6.94 -6.52 -5.70
CA ILE A 262 -7.74 -5.90 -4.64
C ILE A 262 -7.63 -4.37 -4.77
N LEU A 263 -8.78 -3.70 -4.81
CA LEU A 263 -8.90 -2.29 -4.49
C LEU A 263 -9.69 -2.16 -3.19
N GLY A 264 -9.00 -1.79 -2.12
CA GLY A 264 -9.59 -1.48 -0.83
C GLY A 264 -9.85 0.01 -0.69
N MET A 265 -11.01 0.36 -0.16
CA MET A 265 -11.33 1.73 0.23
C MET A 265 -11.68 1.69 1.72
N ASP A 266 -10.68 1.96 2.55
CA ASP A 266 -10.81 2.22 3.99
C ASP A 266 -11.29 3.68 4.14
N ALA A 267 -12.53 3.88 3.68
CA ALA A 267 -13.14 5.18 3.47
C ALA A 267 -14.67 5.06 3.48
N CYS A 268 -15.32 6.07 4.05
CA CYS A 268 -16.76 6.07 4.28
C CYS A 268 -17.56 5.97 2.97
N LEU A 269 -18.66 5.22 3.01
CA LEU A 269 -19.72 5.19 2.00
C LEU A 269 -19.32 4.65 0.61
N MET A 270 -18.10 4.18 0.41
CA MET A 270 -17.60 3.79 -0.91
C MET A 270 -18.23 2.50 -1.48
N GLY A 271 -18.96 1.73 -0.67
CA GLY A 271 -19.72 0.54 -1.04
C GLY A 271 -21.06 0.84 -1.73
N SER A 272 -21.09 1.80 -2.67
CA SER A 272 -22.26 2.17 -3.46
C SER A 272 -22.19 1.60 -4.88
N LEU A 273 -23.33 1.29 -5.49
CA LEU A 273 -23.37 0.73 -6.85
C LEU A 273 -22.74 1.68 -7.88
N GLU A 274 -22.91 2.98 -7.69
CA GLU A 274 -22.36 4.03 -8.55
C GLU A 274 -20.83 4.02 -8.54
N VAL A 275 -20.22 3.96 -7.34
CA VAL A 275 -18.76 3.85 -7.19
C VAL A 275 -18.26 2.52 -7.77
N LEU A 276 -18.93 1.41 -7.45
CA LEU A 276 -18.56 0.09 -7.95
C LEU A 276 -18.61 0.02 -9.47
N TYR A 277 -19.60 0.68 -10.10
CA TYR A 277 -19.71 0.73 -11.56
C TYR A 277 -18.59 1.56 -12.19
N GLU A 278 -18.21 2.69 -11.58
CA GLU A 278 -17.12 3.54 -12.06
C GLU A 278 -15.77 2.82 -12.00
N LEU A 279 -15.52 2.07 -10.92
CA LEU A 279 -14.25 1.39 -10.66
C LEU A 279 -14.22 -0.08 -11.11
N LYS A 280 -15.31 -0.60 -11.71
CA LYS A 280 -15.46 -2.02 -12.01
C LYS A 280 -14.32 -2.56 -12.88
N ASP A 281 -13.69 -1.74 -13.72
CA ASP A 281 -12.71 -2.23 -14.71
C ASP A 281 -11.29 -2.33 -14.14
N VAL A 282 -10.99 -1.66 -13.02
CA VAL A 282 -9.61 -1.50 -12.51
C VAL A 282 -9.15 -2.59 -11.53
N ALA A 283 -10.07 -3.34 -10.92
CA ALA A 283 -9.75 -4.35 -9.92
C ALA A 283 -10.64 -5.61 -10.00
N ASP A 284 -10.12 -6.79 -9.66
CA ASP A 284 -10.90 -8.03 -9.56
C ASP A 284 -11.92 -8.00 -8.42
N TYR A 285 -11.48 -7.54 -7.25
CA TYR A 285 -12.32 -7.36 -6.08
C TYR A 285 -12.19 -5.94 -5.53
N ILE A 286 -13.33 -5.37 -5.15
CA ILE A 286 -13.39 -4.12 -4.39
C ILE A 286 -13.84 -4.44 -2.97
N VAL A 287 -13.17 -3.89 -1.96
CA VAL A 287 -13.59 -3.98 -0.56
C VAL A 287 -13.93 -2.58 -0.07
N ALA A 288 -15.18 -2.36 0.36
CA ALA A 288 -15.69 -1.05 0.71
C ALA A 288 -16.94 -1.12 1.61
N SER A 289 -17.16 -0.07 2.41
CA SER A 289 -18.33 0.07 3.29
C SER A 289 -19.45 0.87 2.64
N ALA A 290 -20.70 0.41 2.78
CA ALA A 290 -21.88 1.19 2.40
C ALA A 290 -22.22 2.30 3.43
N SER A 291 -21.73 2.17 4.66
CA SER A 291 -21.93 3.11 5.77
C SER A 291 -20.70 3.98 6.01
N SER A 292 -20.80 4.93 6.94
CA SER A 292 -19.60 5.49 7.56
C SER A 292 -18.82 4.38 8.26
N GLU A 293 -17.50 4.45 8.18
CA GLU A 293 -16.60 3.54 8.89
C GLU A 293 -16.24 4.12 10.27
N PRO A 294 -15.87 3.26 11.25
CA PRO A 294 -15.21 3.69 12.47
C PRO A 294 -13.97 4.52 12.15
N VAL A 295 -13.64 5.47 13.03
CA VAL A 295 -12.47 6.35 12.83
C VAL A 295 -11.15 5.58 12.89
N GLU A 296 -11.16 4.43 13.55
CA GLU A 296 -10.05 3.48 13.60
C GLU A 296 -9.79 2.77 12.26
N GLY A 297 -10.73 2.76 11.31
CA GLY A 297 -10.54 2.12 10.01
C GLY A 297 -10.45 0.59 10.08
N TRP A 298 -9.66 0.00 9.18
CA TRP A 298 -9.51 -1.45 9.06
C TRP A 298 -8.45 -2.02 10.02
N ASN A 299 -8.67 -3.25 10.49
CA ASN A 299 -7.59 -4.00 11.11
C ASN A 299 -6.63 -4.55 10.04
N TYR A 300 -5.43 -3.97 9.95
CA TYR A 300 -4.42 -4.31 8.95
C TYR A 300 -3.76 -5.69 9.12
N ARG A 301 -4.09 -6.44 10.18
CA ARG A 301 -3.61 -7.80 10.44
C ARG A 301 -3.89 -8.79 9.30
N PHE A 302 -4.83 -8.49 8.40
CA PHE A 302 -5.05 -9.29 7.20
C PHE A 302 -3.76 -9.51 6.39
N LEU A 303 -2.79 -8.58 6.47
CA LEU A 303 -1.48 -8.72 5.84
C LEU A 303 -0.71 -9.96 6.31
N GLU A 304 -0.92 -10.45 7.53
CA GLU A 304 -0.34 -11.72 8.04
C GLU A 304 -0.81 -12.94 7.22
N MET A 305 -1.96 -12.81 6.54
CA MET A 305 -2.62 -13.90 5.81
C MET A 305 -2.21 -13.96 4.33
N THR A 306 -1.50 -12.95 3.82
CA THR A 306 -1.11 -12.78 2.41
C THR A 306 -0.35 -13.98 1.84
N SER A 307 0.60 -14.54 2.60
CA SER A 307 1.37 -15.71 2.18
C SER A 307 0.51 -16.95 1.90
N TYR A 308 -0.67 -17.04 2.52
CA TYR A 308 -1.50 -18.24 2.51
C TYR A 308 -2.71 -18.15 1.59
N LEU A 309 -3.20 -16.94 1.30
CA LEU A 309 -4.49 -16.73 0.65
C LEU A 309 -4.35 -16.15 -0.75
N ASP A 310 -5.32 -16.48 -1.61
CA ASP A 310 -5.54 -15.78 -2.87
C ASP A 310 -6.34 -14.48 -2.64
N SER A 311 -6.64 -13.75 -3.71
CA SER A 311 -7.29 -12.44 -3.62
C SER A 311 -8.65 -12.47 -2.94
N TYR A 312 -9.55 -13.39 -3.32
CA TYR A 312 -10.88 -13.48 -2.72
C TYR A 312 -10.82 -13.81 -1.22
N ASN A 313 -10.07 -14.85 -0.85
CA ASN A 313 -9.98 -15.26 0.55
C ASN A 313 -9.27 -14.19 1.42
N LEU A 314 -8.36 -13.40 0.83
CA LEU A 314 -7.75 -12.27 1.52
C LEU A 314 -8.76 -11.13 1.73
N CYS A 315 -9.61 -10.82 0.74
CA CYS A 315 -10.72 -9.89 0.91
C CYS A 315 -11.69 -10.34 2.00
N GLU A 316 -12.02 -11.64 2.09
CA GLU A 316 -12.82 -12.16 3.19
C GLU A 316 -12.14 -11.94 4.55
N LYS A 317 -10.80 -12.08 4.63
CA LYS A 317 -10.06 -11.79 5.87
C LYS A 317 -10.07 -10.31 6.26
N ILE A 318 -10.04 -9.40 5.29
CA ILE A 318 -10.21 -7.97 5.56
C ILE A 318 -11.56 -7.74 6.25
N VAL A 319 -12.64 -8.31 5.69
CA VAL A 319 -13.99 -8.21 6.27
C VAL A 319 -14.09 -8.87 7.64
N ASP A 320 -13.57 -10.10 7.79
CA ASP A 320 -13.60 -10.81 9.06
C ASP A 320 -12.91 -10.00 10.18
N TYR A 321 -11.70 -9.50 9.92
CA TYR A 321 -10.93 -8.74 10.92
C TYR A 321 -11.53 -7.37 11.21
N TYR A 322 -12.13 -6.70 10.23
CA TYR A 322 -12.89 -5.48 10.47
C TYR A 322 -13.97 -5.69 11.54
N PHE A 323 -14.72 -6.80 11.48
CA PHE A 323 -15.78 -7.09 12.45
C PHE A 323 -15.29 -7.72 13.78
N GLU A 324 -14.05 -8.20 13.88
CA GLU A 324 -13.53 -8.84 15.11
C GLU A 324 -13.30 -7.83 16.25
N ASP A 325 -12.92 -6.60 15.94
CA ASP A 325 -12.47 -5.60 16.93
C ASP A 325 -13.55 -4.58 17.33
N LEU A 326 -14.76 -4.70 16.77
CA LEU A 326 -15.79 -3.66 16.92
C LEU A 326 -16.74 -3.94 18.10
N PRO A 327 -17.05 -2.92 18.92
CA PRO A 327 -17.96 -3.06 20.04
C PRO A 327 -19.39 -3.37 19.57
N ASP A 328 -20.08 -4.23 20.33
CA ASP A 328 -21.47 -4.60 20.05
C ASP A 328 -22.36 -3.34 19.90
N GLY A 329 -23.05 -3.22 18.76
CA GLY A 329 -24.15 -2.28 18.56
C GLY A 329 -23.89 -1.12 17.60
N GLU A 330 -22.73 -1.03 16.96
CA GLU A 330 -22.52 -0.07 15.87
C GLU A 330 -23.11 -0.57 14.55
N GLU A 331 -23.79 0.32 13.82
CA GLU A 331 -24.31 0.04 12.47
C GLU A 331 -23.22 0.27 11.42
N ILE A 332 -22.27 -0.63 11.40
CA ILE A 332 -21.14 -0.69 10.47
C ILE A 332 -21.43 -1.67 9.33
N THR A 333 -20.74 -1.49 8.20
CA THR A 333 -20.77 -2.43 7.07
C THR A 333 -19.39 -2.56 6.48
N LEU A 334 -19.07 -3.72 5.91
CA LEU A 334 -17.95 -3.87 4.99
C LEU A 334 -18.24 -5.09 4.12
N ALA A 335 -17.99 -4.98 2.81
CA ALA A 335 -18.31 -6.05 1.87
C ALA A 335 -17.25 -6.19 0.78
N VAL A 336 -17.17 -7.41 0.24
CA VAL A 336 -16.36 -7.75 -0.92
C VAL A 336 -17.26 -7.77 -2.15
N PHE A 337 -16.89 -7.02 -3.18
CA PHE A 337 -17.60 -6.94 -4.44
C PHE A 337 -16.76 -7.56 -5.57
N ASP A 338 -17.26 -8.64 -6.18
CA ASP A 338 -16.70 -9.25 -7.40
C ASP A 338 -17.07 -8.39 -8.61
N THR A 339 -16.09 -7.67 -9.17
CA THR A 339 -16.33 -6.72 -10.25
C THR A 339 -16.76 -7.40 -11.55
N SER A 340 -16.46 -8.70 -11.73
CA SER A 340 -16.93 -9.48 -12.89
C SER A 340 -18.45 -9.63 -12.96
N LYS A 341 -19.16 -9.33 -11.86
CA LYS A 341 -20.63 -9.41 -11.77
C LYS A 341 -21.31 -8.07 -12.02
N VAL A 342 -20.58 -6.96 -11.98
CA VAL A 342 -21.15 -5.61 -12.02
C VAL A 342 -21.88 -5.35 -13.32
N ASP A 343 -21.32 -5.73 -14.47
CA ASP A 343 -21.96 -5.54 -15.77
C ASP A 343 -23.31 -6.25 -15.89
N GLN A 344 -23.33 -7.53 -15.52
CA GLN A 344 -24.56 -8.32 -15.58
C GLN A 344 -25.62 -7.79 -14.61
N PHE A 345 -25.19 -7.34 -13.43
CA PHE A 345 -26.06 -6.73 -12.45
C PHE A 345 -26.69 -5.45 -13.00
N ILE A 346 -25.90 -4.55 -13.60
CA ILE A 346 -26.37 -3.28 -14.16
C ILE A 346 -27.30 -3.51 -15.36
N GLU A 347 -27.01 -4.48 -16.22
CA GLU A 347 -27.91 -4.83 -17.33
C GLU A 347 -29.30 -5.24 -16.79
N ASN A 348 -29.33 -6.14 -15.80
CA ASN A 348 -30.58 -6.58 -15.19
C ASN A 348 -31.29 -5.45 -14.45
N PHE A 349 -30.53 -4.64 -13.71
CA PHE A 349 -31.05 -3.51 -12.96
C PHE A 349 -31.68 -2.46 -13.89
N ASN A 350 -31.06 -2.18 -15.04
CA ASN A 350 -31.62 -1.29 -16.06
C ASN A 350 -32.95 -1.79 -16.61
N ILE A 351 -33.09 -3.10 -16.87
CA ILE A 351 -34.36 -3.69 -17.33
C ILE A 351 -35.44 -3.50 -16.25
N LEU A 352 -35.11 -3.77 -14.99
CA LEU A 352 -36.01 -3.54 -13.85
C LEU A 352 -36.40 -2.06 -13.75
N SER A 353 -35.44 -1.14 -13.83
CA SER A 353 -35.68 0.31 -13.76
C SER A 353 -36.62 0.78 -14.87
N LEU A 354 -36.44 0.31 -16.11
CA LEU A 354 -37.34 0.63 -17.21
C LEU A 354 -38.76 0.14 -16.93
N LYS A 355 -38.91 -1.05 -16.34
CA LYS A 355 -40.23 -1.57 -15.98
C LYS A 355 -40.89 -0.75 -14.86
N ILE A 356 -40.12 -0.31 -13.88
CA ILE A 356 -40.59 0.58 -12.81
C ILE A 356 -41.07 1.91 -13.40
N LEU A 357 -40.34 2.50 -14.35
CA LEU A 357 -40.73 3.74 -15.03
C LEU A 357 -42.03 3.58 -15.81
N GLU A 358 -42.19 2.48 -16.55
CA GLU A 358 -43.46 2.15 -17.22
C GLU A 358 -44.63 2.10 -16.21
N LEU A 359 -44.44 1.41 -15.07
CA LEU A 359 -45.47 1.32 -14.04
C LEU A 359 -45.79 2.66 -13.37
N PHE A 360 -44.84 3.60 -13.27
CA PHE A 360 -45.13 4.94 -12.77
C PHE A 360 -46.10 5.73 -13.67
N ASP A 361 -46.05 5.49 -14.98
CA ASP A 361 -46.95 6.13 -15.95
C ASP A 361 -48.30 5.41 -16.03
N GLU A 362 -48.32 4.08 -15.90
CA GLU A 362 -49.51 3.24 -16.09
C GLU A 362 -50.34 3.03 -14.81
N ASP A 363 -49.70 2.95 -13.63
CA ASP A 363 -50.36 2.71 -12.34
C ASP A 363 -49.97 3.79 -11.30
N PRO A 364 -50.78 4.87 -11.16
CA PRO A 364 -50.59 5.86 -10.09
C PRO A 364 -50.64 5.27 -8.67
N GLY A 365 -51.26 4.11 -8.49
CA GLY A 365 -51.28 3.36 -7.25
C GLY A 365 -49.92 2.74 -6.94
N PHE A 366 -49.24 2.18 -7.95
CA PHE A 366 -47.87 1.68 -7.82
C PHE A 366 -46.90 2.78 -7.42
N LYS A 367 -46.96 3.95 -8.07
CA LYS A 367 -46.11 5.10 -7.70
C LYS A 367 -46.20 5.45 -6.21
N LYS A 368 -47.41 5.51 -5.64
CA LYS A 368 -47.60 5.75 -4.19
C LYS A 368 -47.06 4.63 -3.31
N ARG A 369 -47.19 3.37 -3.73
CA ARG A 369 -46.60 2.22 -3.02
C ARG A 369 -45.08 2.29 -3.05
N PHE A 370 -44.50 2.59 -4.21
CA PHE A 370 -43.06 2.77 -4.36
C PHE A 370 -42.52 3.90 -3.47
N GLU A 371 -43.18 5.06 -3.46
CA GLU A 371 -42.85 6.18 -2.55
C GLU A 371 -42.88 5.72 -1.07
N SER A 372 -43.83 4.85 -0.69
CA SER A 372 -43.87 4.27 0.67
C SER A 372 -42.78 3.24 0.96
N TYR A 373 -42.25 2.54 -0.05
CA TYR A 373 -41.09 1.66 0.12
C TYR A 373 -39.86 2.46 0.47
N GLN A 374 -39.65 3.59 -0.22
CA GLN A 374 -38.54 4.49 0.06
C GLN A 374 -38.56 4.99 1.50
N GLU A 375 -39.72 5.13 2.15
CA GLU A 375 -39.83 5.55 3.56
C GLU A 375 -39.25 4.53 4.55
N ASN A 376 -39.26 3.24 4.21
CA ASN A 376 -38.88 2.14 5.10
C ASN A 376 -37.49 1.56 4.83
N LEU A 377 -36.82 1.98 3.75
CA LEU A 377 -35.47 1.52 3.44
C LEU A 377 -34.49 1.95 4.54
N ARG A 378 -33.53 1.07 4.83
CA ARG A 378 -32.29 1.45 5.48
C ARG A 378 -31.60 2.55 4.66
N ILE A 379 -31.18 3.59 5.37
CA ILE A 379 -30.52 4.77 4.80
C ILE A 379 -29.10 4.80 5.33
N TYR A 380 -28.14 4.91 4.43
CA TYR A 380 -26.73 5.09 4.79
C TYR A 380 -26.33 6.57 4.79
N SER A 381 -26.97 7.39 3.95
CA SER A 381 -26.73 8.83 3.94
C SER A 381 -27.91 9.63 3.39
N ILE A 382 -28.03 10.87 3.86
CA ILE A 382 -29.02 11.87 3.43
C ILE A 382 -28.29 13.06 2.79
N SER A 383 -28.98 13.86 1.99
CA SER A 383 -28.39 15.03 1.35
C SER A 383 -27.88 16.02 2.39
N PRO A 384 -26.89 16.87 2.07
CA PRO A 384 -26.39 17.88 3.00
C PRO A 384 -27.48 18.83 3.52
N GLU A 385 -28.51 19.10 2.72
CA GLU A 385 -29.67 19.90 3.11
C GLU A 385 -30.63 19.15 4.06
N GLY A 386 -30.41 17.85 4.26
CA GLY A 386 -31.18 16.97 5.14
C GLY A 386 -32.56 16.59 4.59
N THR A 387 -32.79 16.79 3.29
CA THR A 387 -34.13 16.65 2.69
C THR A 387 -34.31 15.38 1.85
N GLU A 388 -33.23 14.85 1.29
CA GLU A 388 -33.31 13.72 0.36
C GLU A 388 -32.52 12.51 0.89
N ARG A 389 -33.04 11.30 0.65
CA ARG A 389 -32.31 10.05 0.93
C ARG A 389 -31.39 9.80 -0.26
N VAL A 390 -30.08 9.76 -0.02
CA VAL A 390 -29.09 9.70 -1.10
C VAL A 390 -28.53 8.29 -1.25
N LEU A 391 -28.14 7.65 -0.14
CA LEU A 391 -27.67 6.27 -0.14
C LEU A 391 -28.64 5.39 0.62
N VAL A 392 -29.15 4.35 -0.03
CA VAL A 392 -30.15 3.41 0.50
C VAL A 392 -29.74 1.97 0.24
N ASP A 393 -30.23 1.04 1.05
CA ASP A 393 -29.96 -0.38 0.85
C ASP A 393 -30.69 -0.92 -0.39
N LEU A 394 -29.92 -1.24 -1.42
CA LEU A 394 -30.45 -1.75 -2.69
C LEU A 394 -31.04 -3.15 -2.54
N GLY A 395 -30.48 -3.99 -1.67
CA GLY A 395 -31.00 -5.33 -1.41
C GLY A 395 -32.38 -5.28 -0.77
N GLU A 396 -32.59 -4.38 0.19
CA GLU A 396 -33.87 -4.14 0.85
C GLU A 396 -34.91 -3.59 -0.15
N LEU A 397 -34.52 -2.63 -0.99
CA LEU A 397 -35.40 -2.13 -2.06
C LEU A 397 -35.83 -3.25 -3.00
N LEU A 398 -34.91 -4.07 -3.49
CA LEU A 398 -35.21 -5.20 -4.36
C LEU A 398 -36.13 -6.23 -3.67
N ASN A 399 -35.92 -6.50 -2.38
CA ASN A 399 -36.79 -7.38 -1.61
C ASN A 399 -38.23 -6.85 -1.47
N LEU A 400 -38.40 -5.54 -1.28
CA LEU A 400 -39.72 -4.92 -1.25
C LEU A 400 -40.41 -5.01 -2.62
N LEU A 401 -39.68 -4.67 -3.70
CA LEU A 401 -40.20 -4.71 -5.06
C LEU A 401 -40.56 -6.12 -5.54
N LYS A 402 -39.92 -7.15 -5.00
CA LYS A 402 -40.24 -8.56 -5.30
C LYS A 402 -41.69 -8.94 -4.93
N ASN A 403 -42.33 -8.20 -4.03
CA ASN A 403 -43.72 -8.42 -3.65
C ASN A 403 -44.73 -7.82 -4.66
N GLU A 404 -44.26 -7.01 -5.60
CA GLU A 404 -45.07 -6.50 -6.71
C GLU A 404 -45.08 -7.56 -7.81
N ASN A 405 -46.27 -8.09 -8.13
CA ASN A 405 -46.41 -9.20 -9.07
C ASN A 405 -45.81 -8.87 -10.45
N GLU A 406 -45.93 -7.61 -10.85
CA GLU A 406 -45.46 -7.01 -12.09
C GLU A 406 -43.93 -6.97 -12.20
N LEU A 407 -43.22 -7.00 -11.07
CA LEU A 407 -41.76 -6.88 -10.99
C LEU A 407 -41.07 -8.20 -10.57
N SER A 408 -41.80 -9.14 -9.97
CA SER A 408 -41.24 -10.39 -9.44
C SER A 408 -40.43 -11.24 -10.43
N SER A 409 -40.69 -11.15 -11.74
CA SER A 409 -39.93 -11.87 -12.78
C SER A 409 -38.65 -11.16 -13.23
N TYR A 410 -38.45 -9.91 -12.81
CA TYR A 410 -37.29 -9.07 -13.15
C TYR A 410 -36.23 -9.04 -12.04
N ILE A 411 -36.52 -9.64 -10.87
CA ILE A 411 -35.69 -9.70 -9.66
C ILE A 411 -35.40 -11.17 -9.35
#